data_AF-A0A957XAN0-F1
#
_entry.id   AF-A0A957XAN0-F1
#
_cell.length_a   1.000
_cell.length_b   1.000
_cell.length_c   1.000
_cell.angle_alpha   90.00
_cell.angle_beta   90.00
_cell.angle_gamma   90.00
#
_symmetry.space_group_name_H-M   'P 1'
#
loop_
_entity.id
_entity.type
_entity.pdbx_description
1 polymer ?
#
loop_
_entity_poly.entity_id
_entity_poly.type
_entity_poly.pdbx_seq_one_letter_code
_entity_poly.pdbx_strand_id
1 'polypeptide(L)'
;MKIAMLRIGIDTGSGGIHGPLFQDGSFEYIPIPDGFGIDSRTYGNTLGRNGRKLVEYFPKSRQTKVQDQSIHVDPEFTTFTYGDPTSPKAGLRRLEKRDMLIFYCGLKGWNFKAEPALYLMGYFEIEAAGKADEFSSEEIKRVFGKNFHVRHQSIFEQQRADLVLVKGSKKSRLLKKAILMSKVGQDRAGRPLKVLSPEMQKIFGDFKGKISFQRSPTRWVASSHIEIAAQFMRSLE
;
A
#
# COMPACT_ATOMS: atom_id res chain seq x y z
N MET A 1 -7.94 -17.30 10.02
CA MET A 1 -7.66 -16.23 9.05
C MET A 1 -7.54 -14.91 9.80
N LYS A 2 -6.61 -14.04 9.41
CA LYS A 2 -6.41 -12.67 9.87
C LYS A 2 -6.49 -11.74 8.64
N ILE A 3 -6.97 -10.52 8.84
CA ILE A 3 -6.99 -9.50 7.79
C ILE A 3 -6.42 -8.20 8.35
N ALA A 4 -5.34 -7.71 7.72
CA ALA A 4 -4.72 -6.44 8.02
C ALA A 4 -4.91 -5.46 6.86
N MET A 5 -5.08 -4.17 7.15
CA MET A 5 -5.13 -3.10 6.15
C MET A 5 -3.98 -2.13 6.34
N LEU A 6 -3.35 -1.74 5.22
CA LEU A 6 -2.21 -0.84 5.16
C LEU A 6 -2.36 0.24 4.11
N ARG A 7 -1.94 1.45 4.48
CA ARG A 7 -1.79 2.54 3.53
C ARG A 7 -0.49 2.38 2.76
N ILE A 8 -0.55 2.52 1.45
CA ILE A 8 0.61 2.50 0.56
C ILE A 8 0.51 3.63 -0.47
N GLY A 9 1.63 3.86 -1.16
CA GLY A 9 1.72 4.84 -2.23
C GLY A 9 1.84 6.27 -1.75
N ILE A 10 2.12 7.14 -2.71
CA ILE A 10 2.34 8.56 -2.51
C ILE A 10 1.14 9.24 -1.85
N ASP A 11 1.42 10.21 -0.99
CA ASP A 11 0.41 11.12 -0.47
C ASP A 11 0.99 12.51 -0.19
N THR A 12 0.18 13.42 0.34
CA THR A 12 0.62 14.79 0.64
C THR A 12 1.73 14.85 1.71
N GLY A 13 1.84 13.85 2.58
CA GLY A 13 2.90 13.74 3.59
C GLY A 13 4.16 13.04 3.09
N SER A 14 4.03 12.15 2.10
CA SER A 14 5.16 11.44 1.48
C SER A 14 5.08 11.54 -0.05
N GLY A 15 5.95 12.35 -0.64
CA GLY A 15 6.01 12.64 -2.08
C GLY A 15 5.09 13.78 -2.56
N GLY A 16 4.14 14.22 -1.73
CA GLY A 16 3.48 15.53 -1.85
C GLY A 16 2.35 15.62 -2.88
N ILE A 17 1.80 14.52 -3.37
CA ILE A 17 0.62 14.48 -4.26
C ILE A 17 -0.29 13.31 -3.86
N HIS A 18 -1.51 13.24 -4.39
CA HIS A 18 -2.30 12.01 -4.37
C HIS A 18 -2.06 11.22 -5.66
N GLY A 19 -2.24 9.90 -5.61
CA GLY A 19 -2.25 9.10 -6.84
C GLY A 19 -3.40 9.52 -7.76
N PRO A 20 -3.25 9.41 -9.09
CA PRO A 20 -4.29 9.75 -10.04
C PRO A 20 -5.38 8.67 -10.04
N LEU A 21 -6.62 9.09 -9.83
CA LEU A 21 -7.83 8.34 -10.17
C LEU A 21 -8.25 8.76 -11.58
N PHE A 22 -8.64 7.83 -12.43
CA PHE A 22 -9.17 8.11 -13.76
C PHE A 22 -10.71 8.00 -13.77
N GLN A 23 -11.34 8.61 -14.78
CA GLN A 23 -12.80 8.74 -14.84
C GLN A 23 -13.53 7.38 -14.92
N ASP A 24 -12.90 6.35 -15.46
CA ASP A 24 -13.43 4.98 -15.56
C ASP A 24 -13.29 4.16 -14.26
N GLY A 25 -12.69 4.76 -13.22
CA GLY A 25 -12.40 4.16 -11.93
C GLY A 25 -11.04 3.46 -11.85
N SER A 26 -10.29 3.36 -12.95
CA SER A 26 -8.91 2.90 -12.91
C SER A 26 -8.00 3.93 -12.20
N PHE A 27 -6.77 3.54 -11.88
CA PHE A 27 -5.85 4.39 -11.13
C PHE A 27 -4.39 4.08 -11.45
N GLU A 28 -3.49 5.00 -11.09
CA GLU A 28 -2.05 4.72 -11.06
C GLU A 28 -1.54 4.52 -9.63
N TYR A 29 -0.75 3.47 -9.41
CA TYR A 29 0.01 3.30 -8.18
C TYR A 29 1.34 4.04 -8.31
N ILE A 30 1.45 5.17 -7.63
CA ILE A 30 2.71 5.93 -7.53
C ILE A 30 3.36 5.57 -6.18
N PRO A 31 4.54 4.92 -6.18
CA PRO A 31 5.25 4.63 -4.94
C PRO A 31 5.73 5.91 -4.24
N ILE A 32 6.07 5.81 -2.95
CA ILE A 32 6.68 6.92 -2.21
C ILE A 32 8.15 7.11 -2.65
N PRO A 33 8.78 8.27 -2.38
CA PRO A 33 10.23 8.38 -2.51
C PRO A 33 10.94 7.33 -1.64
N ASP A 34 12.05 6.78 -2.11
CA ASP A 34 12.82 5.80 -1.33
C ASP A 34 13.49 6.40 -0.08
N GLY A 35 13.77 7.71 -0.10
CA GLY A 35 14.47 8.39 0.99
C GLY A 35 15.97 8.08 1.08
N PHE A 36 16.47 7.18 0.23
CA PHE A 36 17.88 6.74 0.21
C PHE A 36 18.60 7.17 -1.08
N GLY A 37 17.87 7.44 -2.18
CA GLY A 37 18.45 7.70 -3.49
C GLY A 37 19.19 6.50 -4.08
N ILE A 38 18.75 5.28 -3.76
CA ILE A 38 19.48 4.04 -4.06
C ILE A 38 18.82 3.21 -5.16
N ASP A 39 17.49 3.31 -5.33
CA ASP A 39 16.83 2.57 -6.40
C ASP A 39 17.10 3.25 -7.75
N SER A 40 17.59 2.45 -8.70
CA SER A 40 17.78 2.88 -10.09
C SER A 40 16.50 3.37 -10.76
N ARG A 41 15.33 2.95 -10.26
CA ARG A 41 14.03 3.44 -10.69
C ARG A 41 13.79 4.80 -10.07
N THR A 42 13.45 5.77 -10.92
CA THR A 42 13.06 7.12 -10.55
C THR A 42 11.66 7.41 -11.07
N TYR A 43 11.05 8.51 -10.62
CA TYR A 43 9.79 8.94 -11.22
C TYR A 43 9.92 9.23 -12.73
N GLY A 44 11.09 9.68 -13.20
CA GLY A 44 11.36 10.07 -14.58
C GLY A 44 11.66 8.92 -15.56
N ASN A 45 12.03 7.74 -15.06
CA ASN A 45 12.36 6.58 -15.89
C ASN A 45 11.39 5.40 -15.72
N THR A 46 10.51 5.44 -14.71
CA THR A 46 9.56 4.35 -14.45
C THR A 46 8.25 4.61 -15.16
N LEU A 47 7.78 3.63 -15.94
CA LEU A 47 6.45 3.64 -16.54
C LEU A 47 5.42 3.11 -15.53
N GLY A 48 4.29 3.82 -15.43
CA GLY A 48 3.09 3.35 -14.76
C GLY A 48 2.29 2.38 -15.62
N ARG A 49 1.19 1.85 -15.07
CA ARG A 49 0.27 0.91 -15.71
C ARG A 49 -0.37 1.48 -16.98
N ASN A 50 -0.52 2.79 -17.06
CA ASN A 50 -1.08 3.47 -18.24
C ASN A 50 -0.02 3.84 -19.28
N GLY A 51 1.20 3.31 -19.18
CA GLY A 51 2.30 3.56 -20.13
C GLY A 51 2.92 4.95 -20.06
N ARG A 52 2.50 5.79 -19.10
CA ARG A 52 3.10 7.11 -18.82
C ARG A 52 4.21 7.00 -17.80
N LYS A 53 5.20 7.87 -17.87
CA LYS A 53 6.21 7.98 -16.81
C LYS A 53 5.55 8.51 -15.53
N LEU A 54 5.98 8.02 -14.37
CA LEU A 54 5.38 8.42 -13.10
C LEU A 54 5.49 9.93 -12.84
N VAL A 55 6.58 10.56 -13.28
CA VAL A 55 6.81 12.02 -13.16
C VAL A 55 5.70 12.83 -13.83
N GLU A 56 5.06 12.31 -14.89
CA GLU A 56 4.04 13.04 -15.65
C GLU A 56 2.76 13.30 -14.83
N TYR A 57 2.54 12.53 -13.77
CA TYR A 57 1.42 12.72 -12.85
C TYR A 57 1.65 13.83 -11.81
N PHE A 58 2.88 14.34 -11.70
CA PHE A 58 3.16 15.48 -10.84
C PHE A 58 2.77 16.78 -11.52
N PRO A 59 2.39 17.83 -10.74
CA PRO A 59 2.23 19.17 -11.29
C PRO A 59 3.47 19.60 -12.08
N LYS A 60 3.28 20.24 -13.25
CA LYS A 60 4.37 20.63 -14.15
C LYS A 60 5.53 21.34 -13.45
N SER A 61 5.22 22.24 -12.52
CA SER A 61 6.20 22.99 -11.72
C SER A 61 7.09 22.13 -10.82
N ARG A 62 6.73 20.86 -10.58
CA ARG A 62 7.46 19.92 -9.74
C ARG A 62 8.18 18.83 -10.53
N GLN A 63 7.88 18.65 -11.82
CA GLN A 63 8.38 17.52 -12.61
C GLN A 63 9.91 17.50 -12.65
N THR A 64 10.56 18.60 -13.01
CA THR A 64 12.03 18.71 -13.02
C THR A 64 12.66 18.36 -11.68
N LYS A 65 12.04 18.76 -10.57
CA LYS A 65 12.58 18.51 -9.22
C LYS A 65 12.52 17.03 -8.83
N VAL A 66 11.49 16.31 -9.27
CA VAL A 66 11.27 14.91 -8.85
C VAL A 66 11.69 13.90 -9.90
N GLN A 67 12.07 14.34 -11.11
CA GLN A 67 12.40 13.45 -12.23
C GLN A 67 13.44 12.39 -11.86
N ASP A 68 14.52 12.79 -11.21
CA ASP A 68 15.62 11.88 -10.84
C ASP A 68 15.50 11.33 -9.41
N GLN A 69 14.37 11.58 -8.74
CA GLN A 69 14.14 11.07 -7.40
C GLN A 69 13.81 9.56 -7.44
N SER A 70 14.61 8.76 -6.74
CA SER A 70 14.40 7.32 -6.58
C SER A 70 13.10 6.98 -5.84
N ILE A 71 12.52 5.83 -6.19
CA ILE A 71 11.21 5.40 -5.70
C ILE A 71 11.27 4.11 -4.88
N HIS A 72 10.47 4.05 -3.81
CA HIS A 72 10.30 2.89 -2.93
C HIS A 72 9.22 1.96 -3.47
N VAL A 73 9.55 1.07 -4.41
CA VAL A 73 8.56 0.13 -4.94
C VAL A 73 8.28 -0.98 -3.93
N ASP A 74 7.41 -0.68 -2.97
CA ASP A 74 6.96 -1.58 -1.93
C ASP A 74 5.55 -1.18 -1.42
N PRO A 75 4.54 -2.07 -1.52
CA PRO A 75 4.60 -3.40 -2.11
C PRO A 75 4.92 -3.37 -3.60
N GLU A 76 5.61 -4.39 -4.06
CA GLU A 76 5.73 -4.68 -5.48
C GLU A 76 4.68 -5.73 -5.88
N PHE A 77 3.89 -5.44 -6.90
CA PHE A 77 2.76 -6.29 -7.32
C PHE A 77 3.12 -7.26 -8.44
N THR A 78 4.40 -7.40 -8.81
CA THR A 78 4.82 -8.34 -9.85
C THR A 78 5.06 -9.73 -9.26
N THR A 79 5.80 -9.78 -8.15
CA THR A 79 6.04 -10.99 -7.37
C THR A 79 5.31 -10.99 -6.04
N PHE A 80 4.46 -9.99 -5.77
CA PHE A 80 3.62 -9.88 -4.57
C PHE A 80 4.41 -9.96 -3.27
N THR A 81 5.37 -9.06 -3.10
CA THR A 81 6.14 -8.93 -1.86
C THR A 81 5.95 -7.55 -1.23
N TYR A 82 5.98 -7.53 0.09
CA TYR A 82 5.94 -6.33 0.92
C TYR A 82 6.97 -6.46 2.04
N GLY A 83 7.69 -5.38 2.32
CA GLY A 83 8.64 -5.28 3.41
C GLY A 83 8.36 -4.09 4.31
N ASP A 84 8.63 -4.22 5.60
CA ASP A 84 8.63 -3.06 6.50
C ASP A 84 9.48 -3.31 7.76
N PRO A 85 10.51 -2.50 8.02
CA PRO A 85 11.36 -2.63 9.20
C PRO A 85 10.83 -1.86 10.42
N THR A 86 9.68 -1.18 10.30
CA THR A 86 9.21 -0.30 11.38
C THR A 86 8.42 -1.08 12.44
N SER A 87 8.63 -0.71 13.70
CA SER A 87 7.92 -1.28 14.86
C SER A 87 6.38 -1.30 14.70
N PRO A 88 5.71 -0.26 14.15
CA PRO A 88 4.27 -0.30 13.89
C PRO A 88 3.80 -1.42 12.95
N LYS A 89 4.69 -1.96 12.11
CA LYS A 89 4.41 -3.06 11.16
C LYS A 89 4.93 -4.41 11.62
N ALA A 90 5.69 -4.48 12.72
CA ALA A 90 6.23 -5.72 13.28
C ALA A 90 5.17 -6.82 13.47
N GLY A 91 3.90 -6.46 13.73
CA GLY A 91 2.80 -7.41 13.88
C GLY A 91 2.43 -8.20 12.61
N LEU A 92 2.83 -7.74 11.42
CA LEU A 92 2.54 -8.41 10.15
C LEU A 92 3.28 -9.75 10.01
N ARG A 93 4.38 -9.95 10.74
CA ARG A 93 5.09 -11.25 10.82
C ARG A 93 4.19 -12.40 11.27
N ARG A 94 3.10 -12.08 11.96
CA ARG A 94 2.13 -13.08 12.46
C ARG A 94 1.09 -13.45 11.41
N LEU A 95 1.13 -12.91 10.19
CA LEU A 95 0.24 -13.36 9.13
C LEU A 95 0.63 -14.78 8.72
N GLU A 96 -0.37 -15.64 8.52
CA GLU A 96 -0.20 -17.03 8.12
C GLU A 96 -0.77 -17.24 6.72
N LYS A 97 -0.44 -18.39 6.13
CA LYS A 97 -0.98 -18.79 4.82
C LYS A 97 -2.51 -18.67 4.80
N ARG A 98 -3.05 -18.07 3.74
CA ARG A 98 -4.49 -17.75 3.51
C ARG A 98 -5.04 -16.56 4.30
N ASP A 99 -4.24 -15.90 5.13
CA ASP A 99 -4.59 -14.57 5.63
C ASP A 99 -4.63 -13.54 4.51
N MET A 100 -5.01 -12.30 4.83
CA MET A 100 -5.06 -11.23 3.83
C MET A 100 -4.39 -9.95 4.33
N LEU A 101 -3.58 -9.36 3.47
CA LEU A 101 -3.04 -8.02 3.64
C LEU A 101 -3.64 -7.11 2.57
N ILE A 102 -4.55 -6.23 2.97
CA ILE A 102 -5.28 -5.31 2.10
C ILE A 102 -4.53 -3.98 2.03
N PHE A 103 -4.41 -3.43 0.83
CA PHE A 103 -3.75 -2.18 0.56
C PHE A 103 -4.76 -1.10 0.14
N TYR A 104 -4.59 0.08 0.70
CA TYR A 104 -5.33 1.28 0.31
C TYR A 104 -4.39 2.46 0.09
N CYS A 105 -4.82 3.44 -0.70
CA CYS A 105 -4.02 4.63 -1.00
C CYS A 105 -4.89 5.88 -1.09
N GLY A 106 -4.25 7.05 -1.11
CA GLY A 106 -4.91 8.31 -1.33
C GLY A 106 -4.95 8.66 -2.81
N LEU A 107 -6.15 8.79 -3.39
CA LEU A 107 -6.32 9.15 -4.80
C LEU A 107 -7.10 10.46 -4.96
N LYS A 108 -6.86 11.15 -6.08
CA LYS A 108 -7.58 12.36 -6.52
C LYS A 108 -7.87 12.24 -8.02
N GLY A 109 -8.99 12.80 -8.48
CA GLY A 109 -9.34 12.83 -9.90
C GLY A 109 -8.24 13.44 -10.78
N TRP A 110 -7.86 12.71 -11.83
CA TRP A 110 -6.94 13.13 -12.87
C TRP A 110 -7.73 13.63 -14.08
N ASN A 111 -7.66 14.94 -14.34
CA ASN A 111 -8.44 15.63 -15.39
C ASN A 111 -9.97 15.53 -15.25
N PHE A 112 -10.48 15.19 -14.06
CA PHE A 112 -11.89 15.31 -13.72
C PHE A 112 -12.06 15.66 -12.23
N LYS A 113 -13.25 16.15 -11.86
CA LYS A 113 -13.53 16.54 -10.47
C LYS A 113 -13.82 15.30 -9.62
N ALA A 114 -12.83 14.89 -8.84
CA ALA A 114 -13.01 14.02 -7.67
C ALA A 114 -12.09 14.48 -6.55
N GLU A 115 -12.69 14.80 -5.40
CA GLU A 115 -11.94 15.25 -4.23
C GLU A 115 -11.04 14.14 -3.68
N PRO A 116 -9.91 14.48 -3.05
CA PRO A 116 -9.02 13.49 -2.47
C PRO A 116 -9.71 12.58 -1.45
N ALA A 117 -9.69 11.27 -1.69
CA ALA A 117 -10.23 10.27 -0.77
C ALA A 117 -9.28 9.08 -0.63
N LEU A 118 -9.63 8.11 0.21
CA LEU A 118 -8.92 6.84 0.33
C LEU A 118 -9.67 5.76 -0.44
N TYR A 119 -8.92 4.93 -1.14
CA TYR A 119 -9.45 3.86 -1.96
C TYR A 119 -8.72 2.55 -1.69
N LEU A 120 -9.45 1.44 -1.67
CA LEU A 120 -8.86 0.12 -1.75
C LEU A 120 -8.25 -0.04 -3.15
N MET A 121 -7.04 -0.60 -3.20
CA MET A 121 -6.30 -0.70 -4.46
C MET A 121 -5.76 -2.10 -4.75
N GLY A 122 -5.63 -2.97 -3.75
CA GLY A 122 -5.09 -4.30 -3.94
C GLY A 122 -5.02 -5.08 -2.63
N TYR A 123 -4.65 -6.35 -2.71
CA TYR A 123 -4.41 -7.18 -1.54
C TYR A 123 -3.45 -8.32 -1.87
N PHE A 124 -2.77 -8.83 -0.84
CA PHE A 124 -2.10 -10.11 -0.87
C PHE A 124 -2.93 -11.15 -0.11
N GLU A 125 -3.24 -12.28 -0.75
CA GLU A 125 -3.62 -13.48 -0.01
C GLU A 125 -2.34 -14.19 0.40
N ILE A 126 -2.07 -14.26 1.70
CA ILE A 126 -0.76 -14.57 2.23
C ILE A 126 -0.33 -15.99 1.89
N GLU A 127 0.92 -16.11 1.44
CA GLU A 127 1.63 -17.37 1.25
C GLU A 127 2.63 -17.61 2.37
N ALA A 128 3.39 -16.57 2.73
CA ALA A 128 4.33 -16.58 3.85
C ALA A 128 4.47 -15.17 4.45
N ALA A 129 4.71 -15.08 5.75
CA ALA A 129 5.16 -13.86 6.41
C ALA A 129 6.05 -14.21 7.60
N GLY A 130 6.97 -13.32 7.93
CA GLY A 130 7.93 -13.51 9.01
C GLY A 130 8.91 -12.35 9.08
N LYS A 131 9.76 -12.35 10.10
CA LYS A 131 10.94 -11.49 10.09
C LYS A 131 11.99 -12.04 9.12
N ALA A 132 12.84 -11.17 8.57
CA ALA A 132 13.88 -11.60 7.64
C ALA A 132 14.89 -12.59 8.25
N ASP A 133 15.13 -12.55 9.56
CA ASP A 133 15.98 -13.50 10.28
C ASP A 133 15.32 -14.88 10.51
N GLU A 134 14.00 -14.98 10.35
CA GLU A 134 13.24 -16.24 10.43
C GLU A 134 13.30 -17.04 9.11
N PHE A 135 13.84 -16.46 8.03
CA PHE A 135 14.02 -17.12 6.72
C PHE A 135 15.49 -17.44 6.43
N SER A 136 15.75 -18.54 5.73
CA SER A 136 17.09 -18.84 5.20
C SER A 136 17.50 -17.81 4.13
N SER A 137 18.82 -17.65 3.93
CA SER A 137 19.36 -16.76 2.90
C SER A 137 18.88 -17.14 1.49
N GLU A 138 18.77 -18.44 1.23
CA GLU A 138 18.25 -19.01 -0.02
C GLU A 138 16.78 -18.65 -0.22
N GLU A 139 15.96 -18.75 0.82
CA GLU A 139 14.55 -18.35 0.77
C GLU A 139 14.39 -16.85 0.55
N ILE A 140 15.17 -16.02 1.24
CA ILE A 140 15.16 -14.56 1.06
C ILE A 140 15.43 -14.20 -0.39
N LYS A 141 16.51 -14.76 -0.97
CA LYS A 141 16.88 -14.50 -2.36
C LYS A 141 15.82 -14.99 -3.34
N ARG A 142 15.26 -16.19 -3.13
CA ARG A 142 14.30 -16.82 -4.03
C ARG A 142 12.91 -16.19 -3.97
N VAL A 143 12.41 -15.92 -2.76
CA VAL A 143 11.02 -15.52 -2.51
C VAL A 143 10.88 -14.00 -2.47
N PHE A 144 11.86 -13.31 -1.90
CA PHE A 144 11.79 -11.88 -1.60
C PHE A 144 12.82 -11.05 -2.38
N GLY A 145 13.63 -11.65 -3.27
CA GLY A 145 14.72 -10.95 -3.97
C GLY A 145 14.32 -9.77 -4.86
N LYS A 146 13.03 -9.56 -5.13
CA LYS A 146 12.49 -8.38 -5.83
C LYS A 146 11.98 -7.29 -4.89
N ASN A 147 11.76 -7.62 -3.61
CA ASN A 147 11.33 -6.67 -2.59
C ASN A 147 12.36 -5.55 -2.43
N PHE A 148 11.90 -4.31 -2.26
CA PHE A 148 12.77 -3.15 -2.13
C PHE A 148 13.83 -3.35 -1.04
N HIS A 149 13.43 -3.84 0.13
CA HIS A 149 14.32 -3.96 1.29
C HIS A 149 15.35 -5.08 1.14
N VAL A 150 15.12 -6.06 0.24
CA VAL A 150 16.00 -7.21 0.05
C VAL A 150 16.97 -7.00 -1.10
N ARG A 151 16.52 -6.37 -2.20
CA ARG A 151 17.34 -6.19 -3.40
C ARG A 151 18.48 -5.19 -3.25
N HIS A 152 18.40 -4.31 -2.25
CA HIS A 152 19.43 -3.31 -1.94
C HIS A 152 20.23 -3.79 -0.73
N GLN A 153 21.40 -4.38 -0.98
CA GLN A 153 22.18 -5.10 0.04
C GLN A 153 22.47 -4.26 1.30
N SER A 154 22.91 -3.01 1.14
CA SER A 154 23.21 -2.12 2.27
C SER A 154 21.98 -1.85 3.16
N ILE A 155 20.82 -1.64 2.54
CA ILE A 155 19.54 -1.45 3.24
C ILE A 155 19.14 -2.73 3.95
N PHE A 156 19.26 -3.87 3.25
CA PHE A 156 18.90 -5.17 3.78
C PHE A 156 19.69 -5.51 5.05
N GLU A 157 21.02 -5.36 5.00
CA GLU A 157 21.92 -5.61 6.12
C GLU A 157 21.59 -4.73 7.33
N GLN A 158 21.33 -3.43 7.09
CA GLN A 158 20.98 -2.49 8.15
C GLN A 158 19.64 -2.82 8.82
N GLN A 159 18.66 -3.32 8.06
CA GLN A 159 17.29 -3.49 8.53
C GLN A 159 16.93 -4.92 8.92
N ARG A 160 17.81 -5.89 8.64
CA ARG A 160 17.51 -7.33 8.71
C ARG A 160 16.81 -7.78 10.01
N ALA A 161 17.25 -7.30 11.16
CA ALA A 161 16.73 -7.72 12.46
C ALA A 161 15.26 -7.31 12.71
N ASP A 162 14.83 -6.22 12.09
CA ASP A 162 13.49 -5.65 12.28
C ASP A 162 12.60 -5.78 11.04
N LEU A 163 13.19 -6.10 9.89
CA LEU A 163 12.50 -6.24 8.62
C LEU A 163 11.49 -7.39 8.65
N VAL A 164 10.20 -7.03 8.62
CA VAL A 164 9.14 -7.97 8.31
C VAL A 164 9.03 -8.12 6.80
N LEU A 165 8.95 -9.36 6.33
CA LEU A 165 8.70 -9.70 4.93
C LEU A 165 7.37 -10.43 4.82
N VAL A 166 6.59 -10.07 3.79
CA VAL A 166 5.29 -10.66 3.48
C VAL A 166 5.27 -11.05 2.01
N LYS A 167 4.91 -12.32 1.74
CA LYS A 167 4.72 -12.88 0.40
C LYS A 167 3.23 -13.16 0.18
N GLY A 168 2.67 -12.58 -0.86
CA GLY A 168 1.36 -12.93 -1.40
C GLY A 168 1.44 -14.12 -2.35
N SER A 169 0.41 -14.96 -2.34
CA SER A 169 0.19 -16.08 -3.26
C SER A 169 -0.23 -15.60 -4.66
N LYS A 170 -0.39 -16.53 -5.60
CA LYS A 170 -0.95 -16.27 -6.95
C LYS A 170 -2.39 -15.72 -6.94
N LYS A 171 -3.09 -15.76 -5.79
CA LYS A 171 -4.44 -15.18 -5.62
C LYS A 171 -4.41 -13.71 -5.19
N SER A 172 -3.23 -13.15 -4.97
CA SER A 172 -2.99 -11.73 -4.70
C SER A 172 -3.27 -10.89 -5.94
N ARG A 173 -3.69 -9.63 -5.73
CA ARG A 173 -4.14 -8.76 -6.82
C ARG A 173 -3.80 -7.30 -6.55
N LEU A 174 -3.43 -6.61 -7.62
CA LEU A 174 -3.64 -5.16 -7.75
C LEU A 174 -4.95 -4.99 -8.52
N LEU A 175 -5.91 -4.27 -7.96
CA LEU A 175 -7.23 -4.10 -8.57
C LEU A 175 -7.13 -3.35 -9.90
N LYS A 176 -8.05 -3.63 -10.82
CA LYS A 176 -8.22 -2.85 -12.05
C LYS A 176 -8.86 -1.49 -11.74
N LYS A 177 -9.82 -1.46 -10.81
CA LYS A 177 -10.51 -0.25 -10.39
C LYS A 177 -10.34 -0.01 -8.90
N ALA A 178 -10.18 1.25 -8.53
CA ALA A 178 -10.10 1.69 -7.15
C ALA A 178 -11.49 1.69 -6.51
N ILE A 179 -11.61 1.17 -5.29
CA ILE A 179 -12.89 1.16 -4.55
C ILE A 179 -12.85 2.23 -3.47
N LEU A 180 -13.72 3.24 -3.58
CA LEU A 180 -13.82 4.32 -2.60
C LEU A 180 -14.15 3.73 -1.23
N MET A 181 -13.27 3.93 -0.24
CA MET A 181 -13.48 3.40 1.11
C MET A 181 -13.79 4.45 2.15
N SER A 182 -13.37 5.69 1.93
CA SER A 182 -13.52 6.76 2.92
C SER A 182 -14.60 7.77 2.58
N LYS A 183 -15.10 8.45 3.60
CA LYS A 183 -15.80 9.74 3.49
C LYS A 183 -15.09 10.80 4.33
N VAL A 184 -15.47 12.05 4.14
CA VAL A 184 -15.09 13.13 5.06
C VAL A 184 -15.93 12.99 6.33
N GLY A 185 -15.26 12.88 7.47
CA GLY A 185 -15.80 13.02 8.81
C GLY A 185 -15.12 14.18 9.53
N GLN A 186 -15.27 14.26 10.84
CA GLN A 186 -14.67 15.31 11.67
C GLN A 186 -13.91 14.71 12.86
N ASP A 187 -12.86 15.41 13.32
CA ASP A 187 -12.18 15.08 14.57
C ASP A 187 -12.92 15.69 15.77
N ARG A 188 -12.39 15.48 16.98
CA ARG A 188 -12.97 16.05 18.21
C ARG A 188 -13.02 17.58 18.23
N ALA A 189 -12.22 18.24 17.39
CA ALA A 189 -12.18 19.70 17.23
C ALA A 189 -12.97 20.17 16.00
N GLY A 190 -13.77 19.30 15.36
CA GLY A 190 -14.58 19.62 14.19
C GLY A 190 -13.80 19.71 12.87
N ARG A 191 -12.50 19.41 12.87
CA ARG A 191 -11.66 19.51 11.66
C ARG A 191 -11.91 18.32 10.74
N PRO A 192 -11.93 18.52 9.41
CA PRO A 192 -12.20 17.44 8.46
C PRO A 192 -11.11 16.36 8.50
N LEU A 193 -11.52 15.10 8.45
CA LEU A 193 -10.61 13.96 8.34
C LEU A 193 -11.21 12.80 7.55
N LYS A 194 -10.36 11.97 6.93
CA LYS A 194 -10.81 10.80 6.19
C LYS A 194 -11.14 9.64 7.13
N VAL A 195 -12.42 9.30 7.22
CA VAL A 195 -12.92 8.16 8.00
C VAL A 195 -13.42 7.06 7.08
N LEU A 196 -13.41 5.82 7.56
CA LEU A 196 -14.05 4.70 6.89
C LEU A 196 -15.55 4.98 6.71
N SER A 197 -16.07 4.81 5.50
CA SER A 197 -17.49 5.01 5.20
C SER A 197 -18.37 4.00 5.94
N PRO A 198 -19.64 4.34 6.26
CA PRO A 198 -20.58 3.39 6.88
C PRO A 198 -20.72 2.08 6.09
N GLU A 199 -20.67 2.14 4.76
CA GLU A 199 -20.73 0.99 3.87
C GLU A 199 -19.53 0.07 4.08
N MET A 200 -18.33 0.65 4.15
CA MET A 200 -17.11 -0.11 4.43
C MET A 200 -17.00 -0.56 5.89
N GLN A 201 -17.63 0.12 6.84
CA GLN A 201 -17.73 -0.35 8.23
C GLN A 201 -18.57 -1.63 8.34
N LYS A 202 -19.61 -1.80 7.52
CA LYS A 202 -20.37 -3.07 7.45
C LYS A 202 -19.51 -4.24 6.95
N ILE A 203 -18.47 -3.95 6.17
CA ILE A 203 -17.58 -4.96 5.57
C ILE A 203 -16.40 -5.27 6.49
N PHE A 204 -15.69 -4.23 6.96
CA PHE A 204 -14.41 -4.37 7.69
C PHE A 204 -14.53 -4.15 9.19
N GLY A 205 -15.70 -3.74 9.67
CA GLY A 205 -15.94 -3.33 11.05
C GLY A 205 -15.52 -1.88 11.33
N ASP A 206 -15.64 -1.49 12.59
CA ASP A 206 -15.39 -0.12 13.06
C ASP A 206 -13.98 0.08 13.66
N PHE A 207 -13.18 -0.98 13.70
CA PHE A 207 -11.85 -1.01 14.32
C PHE A 207 -11.85 -0.54 15.77
N LYS A 208 -12.86 -0.92 16.57
CA LYS A 208 -13.04 -0.47 17.97
C LYS A 208 -13.16 1.06 18.05
N GLY A 209 -14.02 1.63 17.19
CA GLY A 209 -14.19 3.07 16.99
C GLY A 209 -13.03 3.80 16.30
N LYS A 210 -11.93 3.14 15.92
CA LYS A 210 -10.75 3.77 15.27
C LYS A 210 -10.93 3.88 13.75
N ILE A 211 -12.06 4.46 13.33
CA ILE A 211 -12.45 4.60 11.92
C ILE A 211 -11.69 5.70 11.16
N SER A 212 -10.83 6.47 11.83
CA SER A 212 -9.92 7.42 11.17
C SER A 212 -8.77 6.67 10.50
N PHE A 213 -8.61 6.93 9.20
CA PHE A 213 -7.54 6.38 8.34
C PHE A 213 -6.58 7.48 7.85
N GLN A 214 -6.60 8.65 8.52
CA GLN A 214 -5.75 9.79 8.18
C GLN A 214 -4.25 9.47 8.32
N ARG A 215 -3.90 8.70 9.36
CA ARG A 215 -2.54 8.19 9.60
C ARG A 215 -2.39 6.78 8.99
N SER A 216 -1.19 6.23 9.05
CA SER A 216 -0.85 4.92 8.46
C SER A 216 -0.73 3.75 9.46
N PRO A 217 -1.47 3.67 10.60
CA PRO A 217 -1.36 2.51 11.48
C PRO A 217 -1.96 1.28 10.80
N THR A 218 -1.44 0.10 11.14
CA THR A 218 -2.03 -1.16 10.69
C THR A 218 -3.41 -1.32 11.34
N ARG A 219 -4.42 -1.64 10.53
CA ARG A 219 -5.79 -1.88 10.99
C ARG A 219 -6.12 -3.36 10.82
N TRP A 220 -6.52 -4.01 11.92
CA TRP A 220 -6.87 -5.43 11.92
C TRP A 220 -8.38 -5.57 11.98
N VAL A 221 -8.95 -6.31 11.02
CA VAL A 221 -10.38 -6.59 10.95
C VAL A 221 -10.76 -7.50 12.12
N ALA A 222 -11.85 -7.18 12.81
CA ALA A 222 -12.36 -7.99 13.91
C ALA A 222 -12.87 -9.35 13.40
N SER A 223 -12.80 -10.40 14.23
CA SER A 223 -13.20 -11.76 13.85
C SER A 223 -14.60 -11.85 13.26
N SER A 224 -15.55 -11.06 13.77
CA SER A 224 -16.94 -10.99 13.28
C SER A 224 -17.10 -10.50 11.85
N HIS A 225 -16.08 -9.86 11.26
CA HIS A 225 -16.11 -9.28 9.92
C HIS A 225 -15.16 -9.99 8.94
N ILE A 226 -14.37 -10.96 9.39
CA ILE A 226 -13.33 -11.59 8.56
C ILE A 226 -13.90 -12.25 7.32
N GLU A 227 -14.99 -13.01 7.46
CA GLU A 227 -15.58 -13.74 6.33
C GLU A 227 -16.15 -12.77 5.28
N ILE A 228 -16.93 -11.77 5.71
CA ILE A 228 -17.53 -10.76 4.83
C ILE A 228 -16.42 -9.94 4.14
N ALA A 229 -15.40 -9.50 4.87
CA ALA A 229 -14.27 -8.77 4.31
C ALA A 229 -13.48 -9.59 3.29
N ALA A 230 -13.20 -10.86 3.58
CA ALA A 230 -12.49 -11.74 2.67
C ALA A 230 -13.29 -12.02 1.40
N GLN A 231 -14.59 -12.30 1.52
CA GLN A 231 -15.49 -12.51 0.39
C GLN A 231 -15.59 -11.26 -0.47
N PHE A 232 -15.78 -10.09 0.15
CA PHE A 232 -15.80 -8.81 -0.54
C PHE A 232 -14.51 -8.56 -1.31
N MET A 233 -13.34 -8.70 -0.70
CA MET A 233 -12.07 -8.45 -1.40
C MET A 233 -11.83 -9.45 -2.56
N ARG A 234 -12.24 -10.71 -2.40
CA ARG A 234 -12.11 -11.73 -3.45
C ARG A 234 -13.08 -11.54 -4.61
N SER A 235 -14.17 -10.80 -4.42
CA SER A 235 -15.13 -10.50 -5.50
C SER A 235 -14.69 -9.32 -6.37
N LEU A 236 -13.67 -8.56 -5.95
CA LEU A 236 -13.15 -7.42 -6.70
C LEU A 236 -12.18 -7.86 -7.81
N GLU A 237 -12.24 -7.15 -8.94
CA GLU A 237 -11.35 -7.32 -10.10
C GLU A 237 -10.19 -6.33 -10.16
#